data_AF-A0A0L8G8A5-F1
#
_entry.id   AF-A0A0L8G8A5-F1
#
_cell.length_a   1.000
_cell.length_b   1.000
_cell.length_c   1.000
_cell.angle_alpha   90.00
_cell.angle_beta   90.00
_cell.angle_gamma   90.00
#
_symmetry.space_group_name_H-M   'P 1'
#
loop_
_entity.id
_entity.type
_entity.pdbx_description
1 polymer ?
#
loop_
_entity_poly.entity_id
_entity_poly.type
_entity_poly.pdbx_seq_one_letter_code
_entity_poly.pdbx_strand_id
1 'polypeptide(L)'
;MSTLEELKVRLMELPQLDSVTNYNYLRLKVMEDNEMKTILKGHNNTIQNLKLPDTCQIGVQVLAKSENLRPEEILLTIKQRLCDSREYKDPVEMVWDTGQGNSVDHLKRTIANFLLIPEKDVLLAKYFPSKCEWTVLKDSNTQHNNKKGTSRSRRKNQHRATRTQCNPYCIKDGDLIAVKNISKETGELVDFSTAKDDENKAEMELQNGHSKDESSNKKNCGVASASNQDNKSIVTKSRKACPEVGLTIKVDKFT
;
A
#
# COMPACT_ATOMS: atom_id res chain seq x y z
N MET A 1 0.47 -28.86 -15.82
CA MET A 1 0.50 -27.75 -14.85
C MET A 1 -0.13 -26.58 -15.54
N SER A 2 -1.26 -26.05 -15.04
CA SER A 2 -2.00 -25.03 -15.77
C SER A 2 -1.31 -23.67 -15.77
N THR A 3 -1.29 -23.02 -16.93
CA THR A 3 -0.67 -21.71 -17.15
C THR A 3 -1.70 -20.58 -17.02
N LEU A 4 -1.21 -19.34 -16.93
CA LEU A 4 -2.06 -18.16 -16.95
C LEU A 4 -2.82 -18.02 -18.28
N GLU A 5 -2.20 -18.38 -19.40
CA GLU A 5 -2.85 -18.43 -20.71
C GLU A 5 -4.02 -19.41 -20.73
N GLU A 6 -3.80 -20.65 -20.27
CA GLU A 6 -4.85 -21.66 -20.19
C GLU A 6 -6.03 -21.17 -19.34
N LEU A 7 -5.75 -20.50 -18.21
CA LEU A 7 -6.80 -19.90 -17.38
C LEU A 7 -7.60 -18.85 -18.13
N LYS A 8 -6.94 -17.94 -18.86
CA LYS A 8 -7.64 -16.91 -19.65
C LYS A 8 -8.47 -17.51 -20.78
N VAL A 9 -7.95 -18.52 -21.47
CA VAL A 9 -8.69 -19.24 -22.52
C VAL A 9 -9.95 -19.89 -21.93
N ARG A 10 -9.85 -20.54 -20.77
CA ARG A 10 -11.02 -21.10 -20.07
C ARG A 10 -12.04 -20.04 -19.66
N LEU A 11 -11.58 -18.86 -19.24
CA LEU A 11 -12.49 -17.75 -18.92
C LEU A 11 -13.23 -17.25 -20.17
N MET A 12 -12.61 -17.26 -21.35
CA MET A 12 -13.29 -16.89 -22.60
C MET A 12 -14.40 -17.88 -22.99
N GLU A 13 -14.41 -19.11 -22.46
CA GLU A 13 -15.50 -20.07 -22.67
C GLU A 13 -16.79 -19.69 -21.90
N LEU A 14 -16.72 -18.69 -21.01
CA LEU A 14 -17.88 -18.21 -20.27
C LEU A 14 -18.81 -17.37 -21.16
N PRO A 15 -20.14 -17.62 -21.15
CA PRO A 15 -21.10 -16.88 -21.98
C PRO A 15 -21.06 -15.36 -21.80
N GLN A 16 -20.66 -14.89 -20.62
CA GLN A 16 -20.53 -13.46 -20.32
C GLN A 16 -19.37 -12.79 -21.07
N LEU A 17 -18.45 -13.58 -21.63
CA LEU A 17 -17.24 -13.12 -22.31
C LEU A 17 -17.23 -13.48 -23.81
N ASP A 18 -18.37 -13.89 -24.38
CA ASP A 18 -18.51 -14.28 -25.80
C ASP A 18 -18.03 -13.19 -26.78
N SER A 19 -18.06 -11.92 -26.40
CA SER A 19 -17.56 -10.80 -27.21
C SER A 19 -16.03 -10.75 -27.30
N VAL A 20 -15.31 -11.46 -26.43
CA VAL A 20 -13.85 -11.44 -26.34
C VAL A 20 -13.27 -12.48 -27.29
N THR A 21 -12.58 -12.01 -28.33
CA THR A 21 -12.03 -12.90 -29.38
C THR A 21 -10.60 -13.38 -29.10
N ASN A 22 -9.89 -12.73 -28.17
CA ASN A 22 -8.50 -13.06 -27.83
C ASN A 22 -8.23 -12.82 -26.34
N TYR A 23 -7.49 -13.74 -25.69
CA TYR A 23 -7.17 -13.66 -24.27
C TYR A 23 -6.34 -12.44 -23.88
N ASN A 24 -5.66 -11.79 -24.84
CA ASN A 24 -4.92 -10.55 -24.62
C ASN A 24 -5.85 -9.36 -24.30
N TYR A 25 -7.16 -9.48 -24.54
CA TYR A 25 -8.15 -8.51 -24.09
C TYR A 25 -8.66 -8.80 -22.67
N LEU A 26 -8.17 -9.86 -22.02
CA LEU A 26 -8.46 -10.16 -20.62
C LEU A 26 -7.27 -9.80 -19.76
N ARG A 27 -7.50 -8.94 -18.77
CA ARG A 27 -6.56 -8.67 -17.69
C ARG A 27 -7.07 -9.30 -16.40
N LEU A 28 -6.22 -10.12 -15.78
CA LEU A 28 -6.51 -10.73 -14.49
C LEU A 28 -5.81 -9.94 -13.39
N LYS A 29 -6.57 -9.56 -12.35
CA LYS A 29 -6.08 -8.82 -11.20
C LYS A 29 -6.44 -9.55 -9.91
N VAL A 30 -5.54 -9.56 -8.94
CA VAL A 30 -5.83 -10.01 -7.57
C VAL A 30 -6.54 -8.88 -6.84
N MET A 31 -7.62 -9.22 -6.15
CA MET A 31 -8.33 -8.32 -5.28
C MET A 31 -7.61 -8.23 -3.93
N GLU A 32 -7.27 -7.01 -3.54
CA GLU A 32 -6.66 -6.68 -2.25
C GLU A 32 -7.48 -5.55 -1.62
N ASP A 33 -7.99 -5.75 -0.41
CA ASP A 33 -8.86 -4.78 0.29
C ASP A 33 -10.10 -4.36 -0.54
N ASN A 34 -10.69 -5.31 -1.27
CA ASN A 34 -11.83 -5.09 -2.18
C ASN A 34 -11.51 -4.21 -3.40
N GLU A 35 -10.23 -4.02 -3.73
CA GLU A 35 -9.77 -3.29 -4.91
C GLU A 35 -8.91 -4.19 -5.83
N MET A 36 -9.08 -4.07 -7.14
CA MET A 36 -8.25 -4.76 -8.13
C MET A 36 -6.86 -4.10 -8.25
N LYS A 37 -5.84 -4.64 -7.57
CA LYS A 37 -4.50 -4.03 -7.53
C LYS A 37 -3.48 -4.80 -8.37
N THR A 38 -3.09 -6.00 -7.91
CA THR A 38 -1.96 -6.73 -8.47
C THR A 38 -2.34 -7.44 -9.77
N ILE A 39 -1.64 -7.14 -10.87
CA ILE A 39 -1.91 -7.76 -12.18
C ILE A 39 -1.15 -9.08 -12.32
N LEU A 40 -1.83 -10.11 -12.82
CA LEU A 40 -1.21 -11.38 -13.16
C LEU A 40 -0.56 -11.30 -14.54
N LYS A 41 0.76 -11.55 -14.59
CA LYS A 41 1.60 -11.37 -15.79
C LYS A 41 2.32 -12.65 -16.18
N GLY A 42 2.73 -12.69 -17.44
CA GLY A 42 3.46 -13.81 -18.04
C GLY A 42 2.52 -14.98 -18.36
N HIS A 43 2.02 -15.00 -19.59
CA HIS A 43 1.08 -16.00 -20.11
C HIS A 43 1.57 -17.45 -19.89
N ASN A 44 2.88 -17.68 -20.04
CA ASN A 44 3.53 -18.98 -19.85
C ASN A 44 3.82 -19.35 -18.38
N ASN A 45 3.60 -18.44 -17.42
CA ASN A 45 3.80 -18.75 -16.02
C ASN A 45 2.70 -19.71 -15.55
N THR A 46 3.11 -20.74 -14.82
CA THR A 46 2.16 -21.62 -14.12
C THR A 46 1.46 -20.82 -13.03
N ILE A 47 0.20 -21.18 -12.73
CA ILE A 47 -0.58 -20.53 -11.67
C ILE A 47 0.17 -20.58 -10.32
N GLN A 48 0.88 -21.69 -10.05
CA GLN A 48 1.70 -21.86 -8.85
C GLN A 48 2.87 -20.85 -8.77
N ASN A 49 3.45 -20.48 -9.92
CA ASN A 49 4.57 -19.53 -9.97
C ASN A 49 4.13 -18.07 -9.78
N LEU A 50 2.83 -17.78 -9.86
CA LEU A 50 2.27 -16.45 -9.63
C LEU A 50 2.24 -16.05 -8.13
N LYS A 51 2.64 -16.96 -7.22
CA LYS A 51 2.71 -16.72 -5.76
C LYS A 51 1.41 -16.16 -5.19
N LEU A 52 0.29 -16.65 -5.71
CA LEU A 52 -1.03 -16.31 -5.21
C LEU A 52 -1.18 -16.83 -3.76
N PRO A 53 -1.80 -16.06 -2.86
CA PRO A 53 -2.20 -16.58 -1.55
C PRO A 53 -3.15 -17.77 -1.69
N ASP A 54 -3.14 -18.68 -0.72
CA ASP A 54 -4.02 -19.88 -0.70
C ASP A 54 -5.50 -19.50 -0.83
N THR A 55 -5.88 -18.36 -0.28
CA THR A 55 -7.19 -17.74 -0.47
C THR A 55 -7.02 -16.36 -1.07
N CYS A 56 -7.46 -16.19 -2.32
CA CYS A 56 -7.50 -14.90 -2.97
C CYS A 56 -8.69 -14.82 -3.92
N GLN A 57 -9.18 -13.61 -4.17
CA GLN A 57 -10.15 -13.34 -5.20
C GLN A 57 -9.43 -12.80 -6.43
N ILE A 58 -9.79 -13.32 -7.60
CA ILE A 58 -9.24 -12.89 -8.88
C ILE A 58 -10.36 -12.21 -9.67
N GLY A 59 -10.18 -10.93 -9.97
CA GLY A 59 -11.04 -10.17 -10.85
C GLY A 59 -10.61 -10.34 -12.31
N VAL A 60 -11.60 -10.41 -13.20
CA VAL A 60 -11.41 -10.42 -14.65
C VAL A 60 -11.85 -9.06 -15.20
N GLN A 61 -10.95 -8.37 -15.87
CA GLN A 61 -11.23 -7.09 -16.54
C GLN A 61 -11.12 -7.29 -18.06
N VAL A 62 -12.21 -7.00 -18.77
CA VAL A 62 -12.20 -6.93 -20.24
C VAL A 62 -11.64 -5.57 -20.68
N LEU A 63 -10.63 -5.61 -21.54
CA LEU A 63 -9.92 -4.43 -22.03
C LEU A 63 -10.46 -4.00 -23.39
N ALA A 64 -10.40 -2.69 -23.67
CA ALA A 64 -10.71 -2.15 -24.98
C ALA A 64 -9.61 -2.39 -26.03
N LYS A 65 -8.38 -2.66 -25.58
CA LYS A 65 -7.21 -2.90 -26.43
C LYS A 65 -6.48 -4.15 -25.95
N SER A 66 -5.90 -4.91 -26.88
CA SER A 66 -5.08 -6.07 -26.55
C SER A 66 -3.86 -5.64 -25.75
N GLU A 67 -3.55 -6.38 -24.69
CA GLU A 67 -2.42 -6.12 -23.81
C GLU A 67 -1.65 -7.42 -23.53
N ASN A 68 -0.32 -7.30 -23.50
CA ASN A 68 0.58 -8.36 -23.05
C ASN A 68 1.73 -7.73 -22.24
N LEU A 69 1.47 -7.47 -20.96
CA LEU A 69 2.45 -6.85 -20.08
C LEU A 69 3.62 -7.79 -19.78
N ARG A 70 4.83 -7.26 -19.95
CA ARG A 70 6.06 -7.93 -19.60
C ARG A 70 6.24 -7.95 -18.07
N PRO A 71 7.01 -8.91 -17.54
CA PRO A 71 7.33 -8.95 -16.11
C PRO A 71 8.04 -7.70 -15.56
N GLU A 72 8.66 -6.87 -16.41
CA GLU A 72 9.33 -5.60 -16.06
C GLU A 72 8.42 -4.37 -16.20
N GLU A 73 7.31 -4.50 -16.90
CA GLU A 73 6.34 -3.42 -17.11
C GLU A 73 5.41 -3.33 -15.90
N ILE A 74 5.15 -2.13 -15.39
CA ILE A 74 4.27 -1.87 -14.25
C ILE A 74 3.09 -1.02 -14.74
N LEU A 75 1.86 -1.42 -14.44
CA LEU A 75 0.68 -0.60 -14.74
C LEU A 75 0.41 0.36 -13.57
N LEU A 76 0.45 1.65 -13.85
CA LEU A 76 0.18 2.71 -12.89
C LEU A 76 -1.14 3.41 -13.22
N THR A 77 -1.81 3.89 -12.19
CA THR A 77 -2.95 4.81 -12.35
C THR A 77 -2.43 6.23 -12.15
N ILE A 78 -2.57 7.07 -13.18
CA ILE A 78 -2.07 8.44 -13.17
C ILE A 78 -3.24 9.40 -12.97
N LYS A 79 -3.15 10.31 -12.00
CA LYS A 79 -4.09 11.42 -11.81
C LYS A 79 -3.38 12.76 -11.98
N GLN A 80 -3.79 13.53 -13.00
CA GLN A 80 -3.26 14.87 -13.21
C GLN A 80 -4.08 15.89 -12.42
N ARG A 81 -3.42 16.70 -11.60
CA ARG A 81 -4.08 17.79 -10.85
C ARG A 81 -4.47 18.93 -11.80
N LEU A 82 -5.62 19.55 -11.54
CA LEU A 82 -6.02 20.80 -12.19
C LEU A 82 -5.24 21.98 -11.57
N CYS A 83 -4.83 22.94 -12.40
CA CYS A 83 -3.91 24.00 -11.98
C CYS A 83 -4.49 24.96 -10.93
N ASP A 84 -5.81 25.13 -10.94
CA ASP A 84 -6.52 26.14 -10.13
C ASP A 84 -7.36 25.52 -9.00
N SER A 85 -7.26 24.21 -8.77
CA SER A 85 -8.06 23.53 -7.74
C SER A 85 -7.31 22.39 -7.05
N ARG A 86 -7.87 21.91 -5.93
CA ARG A 86 -7.42 20.68 -5.25
C ARG A 86 -7.94 19.42 -5.92
N GLU A 87 -8.47 19.51 -7.13
CA GLU A 87 -9.11 18.41 -7.84
C GLU A 87 -8.19 17.78 -8.88
N TYR A 88 -8.51 16.54 -9.22
CA TYR A 88 -7.79 15.75 -10.20
C TYR A 88 -8.68 15.47 -11.40
N LYS A 89 -8.08 15.42 -12.59
CA LYS A 89 -8.72 14.83 -13.77
C LYS A 89 -9.01 13.36 -13.56
N ASP A 90 -9.82 12.81 -14.46
CA ASP A 90 -10.09 11.39 -14.51
C ASP A 90 -8.79 10.57 -14.55
N PRO A 91 -8.68 9.51 -13.74
CA PRO A 91 -7.50 8.66 -13.71
C PRO A 91 -7.27 7.98 -15.07
N VAL A 92 -6.01 7.92 -15.48
CA VAL A 92 -5.59 7.27 -16.74
C VAL A 92 -4.58 6.18 -16.42
N GLU A 93 -4.76 4.99 -17.00
CA GLU A 93 -3.79 3.91 -16.88
C GLU A 93 -2.58 4.16 -17.78
N MET A 94 -1.37 3.98 -17.24
CA MET A 94 -0.10 4.12 -17.96
C MET A 94 0.82 2.95 -17.62
N VAL A 95 1.47 2.38 -18.63
CA VAL A 95 2.50 1.34 -18.44
C VAL A 95 3.86 2.00 -18.28
N TRP A 96 4.57 1.66 -17.20
CA TRP A 96 5.95 2.04 -16.96
C TRP A 96 6.88 0.83 -17.11
N ASP A 97 7.76 0.84 -18.11
CA ASP A 97 8.78 -0.20 -18.31
C ASP A 97 9.98 0.02 -17.38
N THR A 98 10.10 -0.82 -16.34
CA THR A 98 11.24 -0.77 -15.41
C THR A 98 12.51 -1.43 -15.95
N GLY A 99 12.42 -2.12 -17.09
CA GLY A 99 13.56 -2.67 -17.81
C GLY A 99 14.42 -1.60 -18.47
N GLN A 100 13.83 -0.46 -18.87
CA GLN A 100 14.55 0.71 -19.41
C GLN A 100 15.09 1.63 -18.32
N GLY A 101 14.45 1.63 -17.15
CA GLY A 101 14.89 2.40 -15.99
C GLY A 101 13.92 2.30 -14.82
N ASN A 102 14.46 2.15 -13.62
CA ASN A 102 13.70 1.94 -12.38
C ASN A 102 13.79 3.12 -11.39
N SER A 103 14.39 4.25 -11.80
CA SER A 103 14.54 5.45 -10.97
C SER A 103 13.28 6.33 -11.00
N VAL A 104 13.15 7.20 -10.00
CA VAL A 104 12.10 8.23 -9.97
C VAL A 104 12.24 9.18 -11.16
N ASP A 105 13.47 9.54 -11.54
CA ASP A 105 13.73 10.37 -12.73
C ASP A 105 13.20 9.73 -14.02
N HIS A 106 13.42 8.42 -14.19
CA HIS A 106 12.91 7.70 -15.36
C HIS A 106 11.38 7.69 -15.38
N LEU A 107 10.74 7.43 -14.23
CA LEU A 107 9.29 7.51 -14.10
C LEU A 107 8.78 8.93 -14.41
N LYS A 108 9.45 9.96 -13.88
CA LYS A 108 9.14 11.37 -14.11
C LYS A 108 9.17 11.71 -15.59
N ARG A 109 10.24 11.35 -16.29
CA ARG A 109 10.37 11.54 -17.74
C ARG A 109 9.30 10.77 -18.52
N THR A 110 9.03 9.53 -18.13
CA THR A 110 7.99 8.70 -18.78
C THR A 110 6.62 9.36 -18.66
N ILE A 111 6.25 9.81 -17.45
CA ILE A 111 4.98 10.52 -17.21
C ILE A 111 4.94 11.88 -17.91
N ALA A 112 6.04 12.64 -17.90
CA ALA A 112 6.18 13.92 -18.57
C ALA A 112 5.88 13.78 -20.08
N ASN A 113 6.49 12.78 -20.72
CA ASN A 113 6.24 12.45 -22.12
C ASN A 113 4.79 11.99 -22.35
N PHE A 114 4.24 11.16 -21.46
CA PHE A 114 2.87 10.67 -21.56
C PHE A 114 1.82 11.78 -21.47
N LEU A 115 2.02 12.77 -20.58
CA LEU A 115 1.11 13.89 -20.37
C LEU A 115 1.45 15.13 -21.20
N LEU A 116 2.52 15.08 -22.02
CA LEU A 116 3.04 16.20 -22.80
C LEU A 116 3.35 17.45 -21.95
N ILE A 117 3.97 17.23 -20.79
CA ILE A 117 4.41 18.28 -19.86
C ILE A 117 5.95 18.30 -19.83
N PRO A 118 6.60 19.47 -19.79
CA PRO A 118 8.06 19.50 -19.62
C PRO A 118 8.51 18.82 -18.32
N GLU A 119 9.53 17.95 -18.39
CA GLU A 119 10.04 17.17 -17.25
C GLU A 119 10.38 18.04 -16.02
N LYS A 120 10.89 19.25 -16.24
CA LYS A 120 11.20 20.23 -15.20
C LYS A 120 9.97 20.71 -14.41
N ASP A 121 8.80 20.69 -15.03
CA ASP A 121 7.56 21.23 -14.48
C ASP A 121 6.72 20.13 -13.80
N VAL A 122 7.13 18.87 -13.91
CA VAL A 122 6.40 17.74 -13.33
C VAL A 122 6.80 17.54 -11.87
N LEU A 123 5.82 17.45 -10.98
CA LEU A 123 6.00 16.93 -9.61
C LEU A 123 5.13 15.69 -9.42
N LEU A 124 5.71 14.66 -8.81
CA LEU A 124 5.05 13.37 -8.61
C LEU A 124 4.82 13.08 -7.13
N ALA A 125 3.67 12.47 -6.81
CA ALA A 125 3.43 11.87 -5.51
C ALA A 125 2.73 10.52 -5.66
N LYS A 126 3.03 9.60 -4.76
CA LYS A 126 2.32 8.32 -4.62
C LYS A 126 1.32 8.39 -3.49
N TYR A 127 0.11 7.89 -3.73
CA TYR A 127 -0.89 7.73 -2.68
C TYR A 127 -0.69 6.41 -1.92
N PHE A 128 -0.86 6.46 -0.61
CA PHE A 128 -0.88 5.30 0.28
C PHE A 128 -2.26 5.18 0.93
N PRO A 129 -3.16 4.35 0.38
CA PRO A 129 -4.53 4.20 0.87
C PRO A 129 -4.61 3.83 2.35
N SER A 130 -3.69 2.98 2.83
CA SER A 130 -3.65 2.54 4.23
C SER A 130 -3.40 3.64 5.25
N LYS A 131 -2.93 4.81 4.81
CA LYS A 131 -2.68 5.98 5.66
C LYS A 131 -3.42 7.24 5.18
N CYS A 132 -4.16 7.14 4.08
CA CYS A 132 -4.71 8.29 3.35
C CYS A 132 -3.65 9.39 3.11
N GLU A 133 -2.43 8.99 2.75
CA GLU A 133 -1.28 9.90 2.69
C GLU A 133 -0.68 9.97 1.28
N TRP A 134 -0.31 11.17 0.86
CA TRP A 134 0.45 11.40 -0.37
C TRP A 134 1.93 11.62 -0.05
N THR A 135 2.81 10.82 -0.64
CA THR A 135 4.26 10.99 -0.51
C THR A 135 4.87 11.48 -1.83
N VAL A 136 5.50 12.64 -1.79
CA VAL A 136 6.23 13.20 -2.94
C VAL A 136 7.42 12.30 -3.28
N LEU A 137 7.49 11.89 -4.55
CA LEU A 137 8.60 11.13 -5.09
C LEU A 137 9.74 12.11 -5.38
N LYS A 138 10.85 11.96 -4.65
CA LYS A 138 12.04 12.79 -4.83
C LYS A 138 13.16 11.96 -5.46
N ASP A 139 13.97 12.61 -6.26
CA ASP A 139 15.07 11.96 -6.96
C ASP A 139 16.10 11.45 -5.95
N SER A 140 16.61 10.23 -6.19
CA SER A 140 17.54 9.55 -5.27
C SER A 140 18.84 10.34 -5.03
N ASN A 141 19.19 11.25 -5.93
CA ASN A 141 20.36 12.12 -5.76
C ASN A 141 20.22 13.10 -4.57
N THR A 142 18.99 13.37 -4.11
CA THR A 142 18.74 14.24 -2.95
C THR A 142 18.83 13.52 -1.59
N GLN A 143 18.82 12.18 -1.57
CA GLN A 143 18.86 11.41 -0.31
C GLN A 143 20.28 11.17 0.22
N HIS A 144 21.33 11.46 -0.55
CA HIS A 144 22.71 11.18 -0.15
C HIS A 144 23.30 12.17 0.89
N ASN A 145 22.61 13.27 1.23
CA ASN A 145 23.16 14.27 2.15
C ASN A 145 22.72 14.15 3.63
N ASN A 146 21.75 13.30 3.99
CA ASN A 146 21.17 13.30 5.36
C ASN A 146 21.25 11.98 6.14
N LYS A 147 22.20 11.08 5.84
CA LYS A 147 22.51 9.94 6.73
C LYS A 147 24.02 9.68 6.85
N LYS A 148 24.73 10.56 7.56
CA LYS A 148 25.95 10.17 8.30
C LYS A 148 25.50 9.43 9.56
N GLY A 149 25.53 8.09 9.52
CA GLY A 149 25.19 7.24 10.65
C GLY A 149 25.38 5.76 10.36
N THR A 150 26.59 5.28 10.62
CA THR A 150 26.96 3.88 10.94
C THR A 150 26.55 2.76 9.97
N SER A 151 27.35 2.61 8.92
CA SER A 151 27.52 1.33 8.21
C SER A 151 28.15 0.29 9.13
N ARG A 152 27.50 -0.86 9.38
CA ARG A 152 28.17 -2.14 9.73
C ARG A 152 27.28 -3.40 9.80
N SER A 153 26.17 -3.50 9.05
CA SER A 153 25.43 -4.78 8.99
C SER A 153 24.52 -4.94 7.76
N ARG A 154 25.08 -5.04 6.54
CA ARG A 154 24.35 -5.55 5.35
C ARG A 154 25.28 -6.19 4.32
N ARG A 155 25.99 -7.26 4.69
CA ARG A 155 26.78 -8.07 3.73
C ARG A 155 26.43 -9.56 3.72
N LYS A 156 25.20 -9.95 4.05
CA LYS A 156 24.83 -11.38 4.06
C LYS A 156 23.45 -11.74 3.49
N ASN A 157 22.87 -10.91 2.62
CA ASN A 157 21.63 -11.27 1.92
C ASN A 157 21.54 -10.70 0.48
N GLN A 158 22.68 -10.65 -0.23
CA GLN A 158 22.75 -10.08 -1.59
C GLN A 158 22.34 -11.05 -2.71
N HIS A 159 21.82 -12.23 -2.39
CA HIS A 159 21.38 -13.21 -3.39
C HIS A 159 19.87 -13.49 -3.40
N ARG A 160 19.07 -12.75 -2.63
CA ARG A 160 17.61 -12.97 -2.52
C ARG A 160 16.75 -11.75 -2.84
N ALA A 161 17.29 -10.81 -3.62
CA ALA A 161 16.58 -9.61 -4.06
C ALA A 161 16.17 -9.77 -5.55
N THR A 162 15.23 -10.67 -5.81
CA THR A 162 14.48 -10.66 -7.07
C THR A 162 13.46 -9.53 -7.03
N ARG A 163 13.67 -8.52 -7.88
CA ARG A 163 12.75 -7.46 -8.34
C ARG A 163 12.07 -6.59 -7.26
N THR A 164 12.22 -5.27 -7.40
CA THR A 164 11.66 -4.15 -6.60
C THR A 164 12.39 -3.67 -5.33
N GLN A 165 13.43 -4.36 -4.85
CA GLN A 165 14.19 -3.90 -3.68
C GLN A 165 15.33 -2.93 -4.03
N CYS A 166 15.02 -1.66 -4.32
CA CYS A 166 15.90 -0.50 -4.03
C CYS A 166 15.32 0.86 -4.49
N ASN A 167 14.00 1.06 -4.47
CA ASN A 167 13.43 2.41 -4.57
C ASN A 167 12.70 2.70 -3.24
N PRO A 168 13.00 3.80 -2.52
CA PRO A 168 12.35 4.13 -1.24
C PRO A 168 10.82 4.17 -1.30
N TYR A 169 10.23 4.26 -2.49
CA TYR A 169 8.79 4.41 -2.71
C TYR A 169 8.05 3.10 -3.07
N CYS A 170 8.75 1.98 -3.26
CA CYS A 170 8.20 0.64 -3.55
C CYS A 170 7.00 0.66 -4.52
N ILE A 171 7.22 1.15 -5.75
CA ILE A 171 6.17 1.30 -6.76
C ILE A 171 5.81 -0.08 -7.35
N LYS A 172 4.52 -0.36 -7.50
CA LYS A 172 3.94 -1.64 -7.95
C LYS A 172 2.73 -1.42 -8.85
N ASP A 173 2.21 -2.51 -9.42
CA ASP A 173 0.98 -2.48 -10.20
C ASP A 173 -0.22 -1.96 -9.40
N GLY A 174 -1.02 -1.13 -10.04
CA GLY A 174 -2.22 -0.53 -9.43
C GLY A 174 -1.92 0.67 -8.53
N ASP A 175 -0.65 1.03 -8.30
CA ASP A 175 -0.32 2.22 -7.53
C ASP A 175 -0.87 3.49 -8.19
N LEU A 176 -1.40 4.38 -7.35
CA LEU A 176 -1.92 5.68 -7.76
C LEU A 176 -0.82 6.75 -7.66
N ILE A 177 -0.49 7.36 -8.79
CA ILE A 177 0.49 8.43 -8.91
C ILE A 177 -0.21 9.73 -9.31
N ALA A 178 -0.08 10.74 -8.46
CA ALA A 178 -0.53 12.08 -8.77
C ALA A 178 0.56 12.89 -9.47
N VAL A 179 0.13 13.73 -10.41
CA VAL A 179 1.00 14.59 -11.20
C VAL A 179 0.55 16.03 -11.08
N LYS A 180 1.46 16.92 -10.66
CA LYS A 180 1.27 18.36 -10.68
C LYS A 180 2.15 19.01 -11.75
N ASN A 181 1.65 20.11 -12.33
CA ASN A 181 2.41 20.96 -13.23
C ASN A 181 2.77 22.26 -12.52
N ILE A 182 4.02 22.36 -12.06
CA ILE A 182 4.54 23.46 -11.25
C ILE A 182 4.50 24.80 -12.03
N SER A 183 4.75 24.78 -13.34
CA SER A 183 4.79 26.01 -14.14
C SER A 183 3.42 26.65 -14.35
N LYS A 184 2.33 25.91 -14.11
CA LYS A 184 0.95 26.41 -14.25
C LYS A 184 0.23 26.59 -12.91
N GLU A 185 0.77 26.01 -11.84
CA GLU A 185 0.17 26.09 -10.51
C GLU A 185 0.48 27.46 -9.91
N THR A 186 -0.56 28.27 -9.73
CA THR A 186 -0.45 29.62 -9.15
C THR A 186 -0.89 29.54 -7.69
N GLY A 187 0.06 29.59 -6.74
CA GLY A 187 -0.23 29.72 -5.31
C GLY A 187 0.23 28.58 -4.41
N GLU A 188 0.02 28.77 -3.10
CA GLU A 188 0.44 27.89 -1.99
C GLU A 188 -0.40 26.59 -1.86
N LEU A 189 -0.80 25.96 -2.97
CA LEU A 189 -1.35 24.59 -2.93
C LEU A 189 -0.20 23.60 -2.78
N VAL A 190 0.42 23.61 -1.59
CA VAL A 190 1.68 22.90 -1.32
C VAL A 190 1.51 21.38 -1.40
N ASP A 191 0.32 20.84 -1.13
CA ASP A 191 0.11 19.41 -0.96
C ASP A 191 -0.76 18.75 -2.05
N PHE A 192 -0.65 17.41 -2.10
CA PHE A 192 -1.34 16.56 -3.08
C PHE A 192 -2.70 16.05 -2.59
N SER A 193 -3.11 16.42 -1.37
CA SER A 193 -4.37 15.99 -0.77
C SER A 193 -5.56 16.64 -1.47
N THR A 194 -6.70 15.94 -1.40
CA THR A 194 -8.03 16.43 -1.78
C THR A 194 -8.90 16.60 -0.53
N ALA A 195 -10.01 17.35 -0.62
CA ALA A 195 -10.96 17.48 0.49
C ALA A 195 -11.48 16.12 0.97
N LYS A 196 -11.68 15.17 0.04
CA LYS A 196 -12.07 13.80 0.36
C LYS A 196 -10.99 13.03 1.11
N ASP A 197 -9.72 13.29 0.83
CA ASP A 197 -8.62 12.66 1.57
C ASP A 197 -8.58 13.18 3.02
N ASP A 198 -8.88 14.47 3.23
CA ASP A 198 -8.96 15.07 4.56
C ASP A 198 -10.11 14.45 5.38
N GLU A 199 -11.29 14.24 4.75
CA GLU A 199 -12.43 13.54 5.34
C GLU A 199 -12.08 12.09 5.71
N ASN A 200 -11.53 11.32 4.76
CA ASN A 200 -11.14 9.93 4.99
C ASN A 200 -10.10 9.81 6.12
N LYS A 201 -9.16 10.76 6.19
CA LYS A 201 -8.15 10.80 7.24
C LYS A 201 -8.78 11.11 8.60
N ALA A 202 -9.71 12.07 8.66
CA ALA A 202 -10.44 12.39 9.89
C ALA A 202 -11.29 11.19 10.38
N GLU A 203 -11.98 10.50 9.47
CA GLU A 203 -12.74 9.28 9.81
C GLU A 203 -11.83 8.16 10.35
N MET A 204 -10.68 7.94 9.71
CA MET A 204 -9.70 6.96 10.17
C MET A 204 -9.12 7.31 11.55
N GLU A 205 -8.88 8.59 11.83
CA GLU A 205 -8.40 9.07 13.12
C GLU A 205 -9.47 8.90 14.22
N LEU A 206 -10.75 9.15 13.93
CA LEU A 206 -11.85 8.92 14.86
C LEU A 206 -12.02 7.44 15.23
N GLN A 207 -11.97 6.53 14.25
CA GLN A 207 -12.04 5.08 14.50
C GLN A 207 -10.87 4.58 15.37
N ASN A 208 -9.67 5.12 15.12
CA ASN A 208 -8.47 4.79 15.90
C ASN A 208 -8.49 5.44 17.31
N GLY A 209 -9.14 6.59 17.48
CA GLY A 209 -9.34 7.27 18.76
C GLY A 209 -10.27 6.49 19.69
N HIS A 210 -11.43 6.04 19.19
CA HIS A 210 -12.38 5.23 19.97
C HIS A 210 -11.77 3.91 20.47
N SER A 211 -10.86 3.30 19.71
CA SER A 211 -10.14 2.08 20.13
C SER A 211 -9.14 2.32 21.29
N LYS A 212 -8.68 3.56 21.50
CA LYS A 212 -7.76 3.92 22.58
C LYS A 212 -8.49 4.26 23.89
N ASP A 213 -9.72 4.73 23.83
CA ASP A 213 -10.51 5.07 25.02
C ASP A 213 -11.08 3.83 25.73
N GLU A 214 -11.42 2.77 24.99
CA GLU A 214 -11.82 1.49 25.61
C GLU A 214 -10.64 0.77 26.30
N SER A 215 -9.41 0.99 25.84
CA SER A 215 -8.22 0.35 26.41
C SER A 215 -7.57 1.16 27.54
N SER A 216 -7.91 2.44 27.70
CA SER A 216 -7.44 3.29 28.80
C SER A 216 -8.38 3.31 30.01
N ASN A 217 -9.66 2.94 29.86
CA ASN A 217 -10.59 2.84 30.99
C ASN A 217 -10.38 1.59 31.89
N LYS A 218 -9.37 0.75 31.61
CA LYS A 218 -9.00 -0.42 32.44
C LYS A 218 -7.73 -0.24 33.27
N LYS A 219 -7.13 0.95 33.28
CA LYS A 219 -5.84 1.22 33.95
C LYS A 219 -5.88 2.38 34.96
N ASN A 220 -7.02 2.62 35.63
CA ASN A 220 -7.05 3.59 36.71
C ASN A 220 -7.65 3.00 38.00
N CYS A 221 -6.81 2.24 38.72
CA CYS A 221 -6.89 2.12 40.17
C CYS A 221 -5.50 1.69 40.68
N GLY A 222 -4.58 2.65 40.78
CA GLY A 222 -3.31 2.49 41.45
C GLY A 222 -3.33 3.26 42.76
N VAL A 223 -3.25 2.57 43.90
CA VAL A 223 -3.01 3.20 45.21
C VAL A 223 -1.53 3.07 45.55
N ALA A 224 -0.85 4.21 45.44
CA ALA A 224 0.12 4.81 46.36
C ALA A 224 1.12 3.95 47.16
N SER A 225 2.40 4.32 46.96
CA SER A 225 3.42 4.61 48.00
C SER A 225 4.43 3.53 48.45
N ALA A 226 5.63 3.67 47.89
CA ALA A 226 6.97 3.79 48.53
C ALA A 226 7.36 2.91 49.74
N SER A 227 8.45 2.14 49.59
CA SER A 227 9.76 2.41 50.25
C SER A 227 10.85 1.35 49.98
N ASN A 228 12.03 1.87 49.64
CA ASN A 228 13.43 1.45 49.87
C ASN A 228 13.99 0.02 49.65
N GLN A 229 15.03 0.02 48.79
CA GLN A 229 16.38 -0.55 48.89
C GLN A 229 16.65 -2.08 48.84
N ASP A 230 17.39 -2.44 47.78
CA ASP A 230 18.62 -3.25 47.72
C ASP A 230 18.61 -4.70 48.24
N ASN A 231 18.52 -5.69 47.34
CA ASN A 231 19.69 -6.40 46.78
C ASN A 231 19.32 -7.67 45.97
N LYS A 232 20.16 -7.93 44.95
CA LYS A 232 20.39 -9.16 44.14
C LYS A 232 19.87 -10.49 44.75
N SER A 233 19.37 -11.50 44.02
CA SER A 233 19.50 -11.87 42.61
C SER A 233 18.63 -13.12 42.31
N ILE A 234 18.15 -13.22 41.05
CA ILE A 234 17.77 -14.43 40.29
C ILE A 234 16.58 -15.25 40.84
N VAL A 235 15.43 -15.15 40.16
CA VAL A 235 14.27 -16.04 40.38
C VAL A 235 13.86 -16.71 39.06
N THR A 236 14.04 -18.03 39.03
CA THR A 236 13.30 -18.96 38.18
C THR A 236 11.93 -19.25 38.78
N LYS A 237 10.93 -19.43 37.88
CA LYS A 237 9.67 -20.17 38.04
C LYS A 237 8.67 -19.73 39.13
N SER A 238 7.43 -19.52 38.69
CA SER A 238 6.26 -20.40 39.00
C SER A 238 4.95 -19.60 39.15
N ARG A 239 3.90 -20.16 38.55
CA ARG A 239 2.53 -19.63 38.53
C ARG A 239 1.97 -19.67 39.97
N LYS A 240 1.35 -18.58 40.44
CA LYS A 240 0.66 -18.55 41.73
C LYS A 240 -0.84 -18.75 41.54
N ALA A 241 -1.37 -19.68 42.33
CA ALA A 241 -2.79 -19.97 42.49
C ALA A 241 -3.56 -18.74 43.00
N CYS A 242 -4.81 -18.60 42.55
CA CYS A 242 -5.74 -17.59 43.04
C CYS A 242 -6.27 -18.00 44.41
N PRO A 243 -6.42 -17.08 45.39
CA PRO A 243 -7.08 -17.37 46.64
C PRO A 243 -8.60 -17.42 46.44
N GLU A 244 -9.25 -18.48 46.91
CA GLU A 244 -10.71 -18.52 47.02
C GLU A 244 -11.18 -17.49 48.07
N VAL A 245 -12.22 -16.74 47.74
CA VAL A 245 -12.84 -15.76 48.64
C VAL A 245 -14.25 -16.23 48.96
N GLY A 246 -14.52 -16.49 50.24
CA GLY A 246 -15.83 -16.94 50.73
C GLY A 246 -16.90 -15.85 50.61
N LEU A 247 -18.06 -16.22 50.06
CA LEU A 247 -19.21 -15.32 49.93
C LEU A 247 -19.96 -15.23 51.26
N THR A 248 -20.09 -14.01 51.81
CA THR A 248 -20.99 -13.73 52.94
C THR A 248 -22.24 -13.04 52.40
N ILE A 249 -23.38 -13.73 52.47
CA ILE A 249 -24.68 -13.18 52.08
C ILE A 249 -25.36 -12.63 53.32
N LYS A 250 -25.68 -11.33 53.32
CA LYS A 250 -26.55 -10.72 54.33
C LYS A 250 -27.96 -10.67 53.75
N VAL A 251 -28.92 -11.20 54.52
CA VAL A 251 -30.34 -11.17 54.19
C VAL A 251 -31.00 -10.17 55.15
N ASP A 252 -31.71 -9.18 54.60
CA ASP A 252 -32.45 -8.21 55.42
C ASP A 252 -33.70 -8.85 56.01
N LYS A 253 -34.00 -8.47 57.26
CA LYS A 253 -35.18 -8.93 58.00
C LYS A 253 -36.44 -8.31 57.37
N PHE A 254 -37.35 -9.16 56.94
CA PHE A 254 -38.70 -8.75 56.60
C PHE A 254 -39.45 -8.37 57.89
N THR A 255 -39.94 -7.13 57.96
CA THR A 255 -40.99 -6.69 58.88
C THR A 255 -42.27 -6.47 58.09
#